data_AF-A0A851J930-F1
#
_entry.id   AF-A0A851J930-F1
#
_cell.length_a   1.000
_cell.length_b   1.000
_cell.length_c   1.000
_cell.angle_alpha   90.00
_cell.angle_beta   90.00
_cell.angle_gamma   90.00
#
_symmetry.space_group_name_H-M   'P 1'
#
loop_
_entity.id
_entity.type
_entity.pdbx_description
1 polymer ?
#
loop_
_entity_poly.entity_id
_entity_poly.type
_entity_poly.pdbx_seq_one_letter_code
_entity_poly.pdbx_strand_id
1 'polypeptide(L)'
;MLLQLLTAVAAVAGAAVSLLAEGSGAGAISGILPFTAGGFIYLGTVSVLPELLREGGPAQALLQLLALLAGLAMMLLIAHYE
;
A
#
# COMPACT_ATOMS: atom_id res chain seq x y z
N MET A 1 -4.08 -7.04 -19.52
CA MET A 1 -4.16 -5.57 -19.76
C MET A 1 -5.43 -4.95 -19.22
N LEU A 2 -6.62 -5.48 -19.53
CA LEU A 2 -7.90 -4.92 -19.03
C LEU A 2 -8.00 -4.83 -17.49
N LEU A 3 -7.46 -5.80 -16.74
CA LEU A 3 -7.48 -5.77 -15.27
C LEU A 3 -6.63 -4.62 -14.68
N GLN A 4 -5.47 -4.31 -15.28
CA GLN A 4 -4.63 -3.19 -14.84
C GLN A 4 -5.30 -1.85 -15.15
N LEU A 5 -6.01 -1.76 -16.28
CA LEU A 5 -6.81 -0.59 -16.61
C LEU A 5 -7.94 -0.40 -15.60
N LEU A 6 -8.63 -1.49 -15.21
CA LEU A 6 -9.67 -1.45 -14.18
C LEU A 6 -9.13 -0.93 -12.84
N THR A 7 -7.98 -1.43 -12.38
CA THR A 7 -7.35 -0.97 -11.14
C THR A 7 -6.91 0.49 -11.22
N ALA A 8 -6.44 0.95 -12.38
CA ALA A 8 -6.08 2.35 -12.60
C ALA A 8 -7.32 3.26 -12.57
N VAL A 9 -8.41 2.87 -13.24
CA VAL A 9 -9.69 3.60 -13.21
C VAL A 9 -10.25 3.66 -11.80
N ALA A 10 -10.17 2.56 -11.03
CA ALA A 10 -10.58 2.54 -9.63
C ALA A 10 -9.76 3.51 -8.76
N ALA A 11 -8.45 3.60 -8.98
CA ALA A 11 -7.58 4.55 -8.28
C ALA A 11 -7.94 6.01 -8.60
N VAL A 12 -8.16 6.34 -9.87
CA VAL A 12 -8.58 7.70 -10.30
C VAL A 12 -9.95 8.05 -9.72
N ALA A 13 -10.90 7.12 -9.74
CA ALA A 13 -12.22 7.32 -9.16
C ALA A 13 -12.15 7.54 -7.64
N GLY A 14 -11.31 6.76 -6.93
CA GLY A 14 -11.09 6.94 -5.49
C GLY A 14 -10.50 8.30 -5.14
N ALA A 15 -9.52 8.77 -5.92
CA ALA A 15 -8.95 10.12 -5.75
C ALA A 15 -9.99 11.22 -6.00
N ALA A 16 -10.81 11.09 -7.06
CA ALA A 16 -11.87 12.04 -7.35
C ALA A 16 -12.92 12.10 -6.21
N VAL A 17 -13.35 10.95 -5.70
CA VAL A 17 -14.27 10.87 -4.55
C VAL A 17 -13.64 11.49 -3.30
N SER A 18 -12.36 11.25 -3.05
CA SER A 18 -11.64 11.83 -1.89
C SER A 18 -11.61 13.35 -1.95
N LEU A 19 -11.32 13.94 -3.13
CA LEU A 19 -11.31 15.39 -3.33
C LEU A 19 -12.72 15.99 -3.19
N LEU A 20 -13.75 15.33 -3.73
CA LEU A 20 -15.14 15.78 -3.56
C LEU A 20 -15.62 15.68 -2.10
N ALA A 21 -15.01 14.82 -1.30
CA ALA A 21 -15.29 14.67 0.12
C ALA A 21 -14.50 15.65 1.00
N GLU A 22 -13.56 16.44 0.44
CA GLU A 22 -12.87 17.51 1.16
C GLU A 22 -13.89 18.56 1.63
N GLY A 23 -14.14 18.57 2.95
CA GLY A 23 -15.15 19.42 3.59
C GLY A 23 -16.17 18.66 4.43
N SER A 24 -16.26 17.33 4.30
CA SER A 24 -17.16 16.47 5.10
C SER A 24 -16.76 16.26 6.57
N GLY A 25 -15.78 17.02 7.07
CA GLY A 25 -15.27 16.94 8.44
C GLY A 25 -14.43 15.69 8.73
N ALA A 26 -13.81 15.63 9.90
CA ALA A 26 -12.86 14.57 10.29
C ALA A 26 -13.41 13.12 10.23
N GLY A 27 -14.74 12.96 10.13
CA GLY A 27 -15.41 11.66 10.07
C GLY A 27 -15.08 10.84 8.81
N ALA A 28 -14.95 11.47 7.64
CA ALA A 28 -14.61 10.75 6.41
C ALA A 28 -13.17 10.20 6.44
N ILE A 29 -12.24 11.00 6.97
CA ILE A 29 -10.82 10.61 7.10
C ILE A 29 -10.66 9.49 8.15
N SER A 30 -11.45 9.53 9.24
CA SER A 30 -11.39 8.56 10.33
C SER A 30 -11.67 7.11 9.90
N GLY A 31 -12.45 6.88 8.84
CA GLY A 31 -12.76 5.54 8.33
C GLY A 31 -11.83 5.09 7.20
N ILE A 32 -11.44 6.01 6.31
CA ILE A 32 -10.67 5.69 5.11
C ILE A 32 -9.21 5.37 5.44
N LEU A 33 -8.60 6.08 6.40
CA LEU A 33 -7.22 5.84 6.81
C LEU A 33 -6.98 4.40 7.32
N PRO A 34 -7.73 3.90 8.33
CA PRO A 34 -7.51 2.54 8.84
C PRO A 34 -7.87 1.47 7.80
N PHE A 35 -8.86 1.72 6.95
CA PHE A 35 -9.19 0.82 5.85
C PHE A 35 -8.04 0.68 4.85
N THR A 36 -7.48 1.80 4.40
CA THR A 36 -6.37 1.83 3.42
C THR A 36 -5.09 1.26 4.02
N ALA A 37 -4.77 1.63 5.27
CA ALA A 37 -3.61 1.10 5.98
C ALA A 37 -3.73 -0.42 6.18
N GLY A 38 -4.90 -0.92 6.60
CA GLY A 38 -5.15 -2.35 6.75
C GLY A 38 -5.02 -3.12 5.43
N GLY A 39 -5.54 -2.57 4.33
CA GLY A 39 -5.39 -3.15 3.00
C GLY A 39 -3.93 -3.25 2.55
N PHE A 40 -3.14 -2.19 2.75
CA PHE A 40 -1.72 -2.20 2.40
C PHE A 40 -0.90 -3.18 3.24
N ILE A 41 -1.17 -3.25 4.55
CA ILE A 41 -0.55 -4.24 5.45
C ILE A 41 -0.93 -5.66 5.05
N TYR A 42 -2.19 -5.93 4.71
CA TYR A 42 -2.65 -7.24 4.24
C TYR A 42 -1.94 -7.67 2.95
N LEU A 43 -1.87 -6.78 1.96
CA LEU A 43 -1.16 -7.03 0.71
C LEU A 43 0.33 -7.32 0.97
N GLY A 44 0.98 -6.52 1.82
CA GLY A 44 2.39 -6.70 2.15
C GLY A 44 2.68 -7.99 2.91
N THR A 45 1.90 -8.31 3.93
CA THR A 45 2.22 -9.40 4.88
C THR A 45 1.61 -10.75 4.52
N VAL A 46 0.45 -10.78 3.87
CA VAL A 46 -0.28 -12.02 3.57
C VAL A 46 -0.16 -12.42 2.10
N SER A 47 -0.09 -11.45 1.17
CA SER A 47 0.11 -11.76 -0.25
C SER A 47 1.60 -11.78 -0.62
N VAL A 48 2.30 -10.66 -0.47
CA VAL A 48 3.66 -10.50 -1.02
C VAL A 48 4.71 -11.23 -0.17
N LEU A 49 4.75 -10.99 1.14
CA LEU A 49 5.78 -11.55 2.03
C LEU A 49 5.86 -13.09 2.00
N PRO A 50 4.76 -13.86 2.05
CA PRO A 50 4.82 -15.32 2.02
C PRO A 50 5.28 -15.86 0.66
N GLU A 51 4.96 -15.14 -0.42
CA GLU A 51 5.36 -15.51 -1.78
C GLU A 51 6.87 -15.33 -1.96
N LEU A 52 7.44 -14.22 -1.46
CA LEU A 52 8.89 -14.00 -1.39
C LEU A 52 9.64 -15.07 -0.58
N LEU A 53 9.05 -15.52 0.53
CA LEU A 53 9.63 -16.56 1.40
C LEU A 53 9.51 -17.98 0.81
N ARG A 54 8.54 -18.23 -0.09
CA ARG A 54 8.34 -19.54 -0.75
C ARG A 54 9.26 -19.73 -1.94
N GLU A 55 9.57 -18.67 -2.69
CA GLU A 55 10.35 -18.74 -3.92
C GLU A 55 11.83 -18.35 -3.69
N GLY A 56 12.62 -19.28 -3.16
CA GLY A 56 14.09 -19.13 -3.10
C GLY A 56 14.75 -19.75 -1.87
N GLY A 57 16.09 -19.72 -1.84
CA GLY A 57 16.86 -20.10 -0.66
C GLY A 57 16.74 -19.06 0.47
N PRO A 58 17.06 -19.44 1.73
CA PRO A 58 16.88 -18.56 2.90
C PRO A 58 17.64 -17.23 2.81
N ALA A 59 18.81 -17.22 2.15
CA ALA A 59 19.59 -16.01 1.93
C ALA A 59 18.92 -15.04 0.92
N GLN A 60 18.27 -15.57 -0.11
CA GLN A 60 17.55 -14.77 -1.10
C GLN A 60 16.29 -14.15 -0.49
N ALA A 61 15.55 -14.93 0.29
CA ALA A 61 14.39 -14.43 1.03
C ALA A 61 14.78 -13.31 2.01
N LEU A 62 15.92 -13.43 2.69
CA LEU A 62 16.44 -12.37 3.56
C LEU A 62 16.74 -11.08 2.79
N LEU A 63 17.36 -11.17 1.61
CA LEU A 63 17.62 -10.00 0.76
C LEU A 63 16.33 -9.35 0.25
N GLN A 64 15.33 -10.14 -0.12
CA GLN A 64 14.02 -9.63 -0.54
C GLN A 64 13.27 -8.95 0.62
N LEU A 65 13.35 -9.51 1.84
CA LEU A 65 12.82 -8.88 3.04
C LEU A 65 13.51 -7.54 3.34
N LEU A 66 14.85 -7.50 3.24
CA LEU A 66 15.60 -6.26 3.41
C LEU A 66 15.23 -5.22 2.33
N ALA A 67 14.99 -5.64 1.09
CA ALA A 67 14.51 -4.75 0.03
C ALA A 67 13.10 -4.21 0.32
N LEU A 68 12.19 -5.04 0.84
CA LEU A 68 10.85 -4.63 1.28
C LEU A 68 10.95 -3.58 2.41
N LEU A 69 11.82 -3.83 3.41
CA LEU A 69 12.07 -2.92 4.52
C LEU A 69 12.73 -1.62 4.05
N ALA A 70 13.62 -1.67 3.06
CA ALA A 70 14.21 -0.48 2.46
C ALA A 70 13.15 0.38 1.75
N GLY A 71 12.21 -0.25 1.04
CA GLY A 71 11.06 0.45 0.45
C GLY A 71 10.18 1.13 1.51
N LEU A 72 9.90 0.43 2.62
CA LEU A 72 9.19 1.02 3.76
C LEU A 72 9.96 2.19 4.39
N ALA A 73 11.27 2.05 4.57
CA ALA A 73 12.12 3.10 5.12
C ALA A 73 12.10 4.36 4.22
N MET A 74 12.10 4.19 2.89
CA MET A 74 11.93 5.29 1.94
C MET A 74 10.57 5.99 2.11
N MET A 75 9.48 5.22 2.26
CA MET A 75 8.15 5.81 2.50
C MET A 75 8.09 6.57 3.83
N LEU A 76 8.70 6.04 4.90
CA LEU A 76 8.79 6.72 6.20
C LEU A 76 9.63 7.99 6.12
N LEU A 77 10.71 7.95 5.34
CA LEU A 77 11.56 9.12 5.11
C LEU A 77 10.76 10.22 4.43
N ILE A 78 10.05 9.92 3.35
CA ILE A 78 9.17 10.88 2.66
C ILE A 78 8.12 11.44 3.62
N ALA A 79 7.44 10.59 4.38
CA ALA A 79 6.43 11.01 5.34
C ALA A 79 6.96 11.87 6.51
N HIS A 80 8.27 11.87 6.76
CA HIS A 80 8.89 12.76 7.74
C HIS A 80 9.21 14.15 7.17
N TYR A 81 9.39 14.26 5.86
CA TYR A 81 9.70 15.51 5.16
C TYR A 81 8.50 16.15 4.46
N GLU A 82 7.38 15.43 4.28
CA GLU A 82 6.04 15.98 3.97
C GLU A 82 5.40 16.64 5.19
#